data_AF-I2E2E2-F1
#
_entry.id   AF-I2E2E2-F1
#
_cell.length_a   1.000
_cell.length_b   1.000
_cell.length_c   1.000
_cell.angle_alpha   90.00
_cell.angle_beta   90.00
_cell.angle_gamma   90.00
#
_symmetry.space_group_name_H-M   'P 1'
#
loop_
_entity.id
_entity.type
_entity.pdbx_description
1 polymer ?
#
loop_
_entity_poly.entity_id
_entity_poly.type
_entity_poly.pdbx_seq_one_letter_code
_entity_poly.pdbx_strand_id
1 'polypeptide(L)'
;MTLRRITGHHLPGSPADLFDWLLEQPQDMVLMLLAFGAAHSVNAVEKKFTDRKRGIEQTNQLGRALKVHMPDWFDTTGDSYFKHVNRTTIELSVAEARASDAELSVRAAAKKSEAVTIADRLVAGSGWIPAPVRIACAETEQEPRSESIAKDERFPQAAE
;
A
#
# COMPACT_ATOMS: atom_id res chain seq x y z
N MET A 1 0.42 -11.80 -16.91
CA MET A 1 0.05 -11.80 -18.34
C MET A 1 0.46 -10.47 -18.94
N THR A 2 1.52 -10.42 -19.77
CA THR A 2 2.06 -9.16 -20.29
C THR A 2 1.28 -8.73 -21.53
N LEU A 3 0.80 -7.49 -21.58
CA LEU A 3 0.00 -6.89 -22.67
C LEU A 3 0.58 -7.18 -24.08
N ARG A 4 1.92 -7.26 -24.17
CA ARG A 4 2.67 -7.63 -25.38
C ARG A 4 2.26 -8.97 -26.00
N ARG A 5 1.75 -9.94 -25.23
CA ARG A 5 1.23 -11.22 -25.76
C ARG A 5 -0.17 -11.11 -26.38
N ILE A 6 -0.95 -10.10 -26.01
CA ILE A 6 -2.33 -9.91 -26.46
C ILE A 6 -2.40 -8.84 -27.56
N THR A 7 -1.60 -7.77 -27.46
CA THR A 7 -1.69 -6.60 -28.33
C THR A 7 -0.47 -6.38 -29.22
N GLY A 8 0.60 -7.18 -29.06
CA GLY A 8 1.90 -6.97 -29.74
C GLY A 8 1.86 -6.99 -31.27
N HIS A 9 0.76 -7.43 -31.88
CA HIS A 9 0.55 -7.42 -33.33
C HIS A 9 -0.52 -6.41 -33.81
N HIS A 10 -1.17 -5.67 -32.92
CA HIS A 10 -2.35 -4.84 -33.24
C HIS A 10 -2.18 -3.34 -32.96
N LEU A 11 -1.19 -2.91 -32.17
CA LEU A 11 -0.97 -1.49 -31.95
C LEU A 11 -0.32 -0.83 -33.18
N PRO A 12 -0.80 0.34 -33.63
CA PRO A 12 -0.15 1.09 -34.70
C PRO A 12 1.26 1.51 -34.26
N GLY A 13 2.22 1.41 -35.18
CA GLY A 13 3.63 1.75 -34.91
C GLY A 13 3.89 3.25 -34.75
N SER A 14 2.93 4.09 -35.15
CA SER A 14 2.98 5.54 -35.05
C SER A 14 1.99 6.03 -33.97
N PRO A 15 2.41 6.89 -33.03
CA PRO A 15 1.51 7.49 -32.03
C PRO A 15 0.40 8.34 -32.64
N ALA A 16 0.60 8.88 -33.84
CA ALA A 16 -0.39 9.73 -34.51
C ALA A 16 -1.64 8.96 -34.94
N ASP A 17 -1.50 7.68 -35.29
CA ASP A 17 -2.59 6.84 -35.80
C ASP A 17 -3.34 6.10 -34.67
N LEU A 18 -2.91 6.28 -33.41
CA LEU A 18 -3.43 5.53 -32.27
C LEU A 18 -4.89 5.82 -31.97
N PHE A 19 -5.31 7.09 -32.03
CA PHE A 19 -6.67 7.48 -31.72
C PHE A 19 -7.66 7.00 -32.78
N ASP A 20 -7.31 7.15 -34.05
CA ASP A 20 -8.14 6.65 -35.16
C ASP A 20 -8.28 5.13 -35.09
N TRP A 21 -7.18 4.41 -34.82
CA TRP A 21 -7.22 2.97 -34.61
C TRP A 21 -8.09 2.55 -33.41
N LEU A 22 -8.02 3.28 -32.28
CA LEU A 22 -8.84 3.02 -31.09
C LEU A 22 -10.34 3.16 -31.37
N LEU A 23 -10.74 4.10 -32.24
CA LEU A 23 -12.14 4.30 -32.62
C LEU A 23 -12.71 3.12 -33.43
N GLU A 24 -11.84 2.38 -34.12
CA GLU A 24 -12.21 1.19 -34.89
C GLU A 24 -12.23 -0.10 -34.06
N GLN A 25 -11.71 -0.06 -32.82
CA GLN A 25 -11.64 -1.24 -31.96
C GLN A 25 -12.94 -1.50 -31.20
N PRO A 26 -13.21 -2.78 -30.84
CA PRO A 26 -14.34 -3.11 -30.00
C PRO A 26 -14.12 -2.57 -28.57
N GLN A 27 -15.23 -2.24 -27.90
CA GLN A 27 -15.21 -1.50 -26.63
C GLN A 27 -14.44 -2.23 -25.51
N ASP A 28 -14.48 -3.55 -25.49
CA ASP A 28 -13.74 -4.40 -24.54
C ASP A 28 -12.22 -4.21 -24.69
N MET A 29 -11.71 -4.13 -25.92
CA MET A 29 -10.30 -3.88 -26.21
C MET A 29 -9.88 -2.47 -25.76
N VAL A 30 -10.70 -1.47 -26.06
CA VAL A 30 -10.44 -0.08 -25.64
C VAL A 30 -10.43 0.03 -24.10
N LEU A 31 -11.37 -0.62 -23.42
CA LEU A 31 -11.42 -0.66 -21.95
C LEU A 31 -10.22 -1.40 -21.37
N MET A 32 -9.75 -2.47 -22.01
CA MET A 32 -8.55 -3.20 -21.58
C MET A 32 -7.29 -2.33 -21.68
N LEU A 33 -7.12 -1.60 -22.78
CA LEU A 33 -6.00 -0.66 -22.97
C LEU A 33 -6.08 0.52 -21.99
N LEU A 34 -7.28 1.04 -21.77
CA LEU A 34 -7.51 2.08 -20.77
C LEU A 34 -7.19 1.60 -19.36
N ALA A 35 -7.66 0.41 -18.98
CA ALA A 35 -7.35 -0.19 -17.68
C ALA A 35 -5.85 -0.41 -17.52
N PHE A 36 -5.16 -0.85 -18.57
CA PHE A 36 -3.70 -0.99 -18.57
C PHE A 36 -2.99 0.35 -18.36
N GLY A 37 -3.37 1.40 -19.09
CA GLY A 37 -2.81 2.74 -18.92
C GLY A 37 -3.13 3.33 -17.54
N ALA A 38 -4.37 3.17 -17.07
CA ALA A 38 -4.79 3.61 -15.75
C ALA A 38 -4.02 2.91 -14.63
N ALA A 39 -3.75 1.60 -14.75
CA ALA A 39 -2.95 0.86 -13.77
C ALA A 39 -1.56 1.46 -13.57
N HIS A 40 -0.93 2.00 -14.63
CA HIS A 40 0.36 2.69 -14.53
C HIS A 40 0.28 4.07 -13.87
N SER A 41 -0.91 4.67 -13.79
CA SER A 41 -1.12 5.97 -13.12
C SER A 41 -1.38 5.85 -11.62
N VAL A 42 -1.68 4.65 -11.12
CA VAL A 42 -1.94 4.40 -9.69
C VAL A 42 -0.65 4.48 -8.90
N ASN A 43 -0.61 5.33 -7.88
CA ASN A 43 0.53 5.47 -6.98
C ASN A 43 0.14 5.19 -5.53
N ALA A 44 0.48 3.99 -5.07
CA ALA A 44 0.23 3.49 -3.72
C ALA A 44 1.30 3.88 -2.68
N VAL A 45 2.39 4.55 -3.10
CA VAL A 45 3.59 4.66 -2.26
C VAL A 45 3.38 5.67 -1.13
N GLU A 46 3.40 5.17 0.10
CA GLU A 46 3.40 5.97 1.31
C GLU A 46 4.83 6.45 1.67
N LYS A 47 4.97 7.75 1.91
CA LYS A 47 6.21 8.35 2.43
C LYS A 47 5.95 8.89 3.83
N LYS A 48 6.97 8.87 4.69
CA LYS A 48 6.91 9.29 6.11
C LYS A 48 6.25 10.66 6.36
N PHE A 49 6.32 11.58 5.40
CA PHE A 49 5.72 12.92 5.48
C PHE A 49 4.84 13.22 4.26
N THR A 50 3.95 12.29 3.89
CA THR A 50 3.05 12.49 2.75
C THR A 50 1.74 13.15 3.18
N ASP A 51 1.32 14.18 2.45
CA ASP A 51 -0.01 14.79 2.61
C ASP A 51 -1.09 14.02 1.80
N ARG A 52 -0.68 13.06 0.96
CA ARG A 52 -1.56 12.33 0.02
C ARG A 52 -2.47 11.29 0.67
N LYS A 53 -3.05 11.58 1.83
CA LYS A 53 -3.94 10.66 2.56
C LYS A 53 -5.09 10.15 1.69
N ARG A 54 -5.73 11.04 0.92
CA ARG A 54 -6.83 10.69 0.00
C ARG A 54 -6.39 9.74 -1.12
N GLY A 55 -5.22 9.98 -1.72
CA GLY A 55 -4.71 9.13 -2.80
C GLY A 55 -4.29 7.73 -2.32
N ILE A 56 -3.78 7.63 -1.10
CA ILE A 56 -3.46 6.35 -0.45
C ILE A 56 -4.74 5.57 -0.18
N GLU A 57 -5.77 6.21 0.39
CA GLU A 57 -7.04 5.52 0.64
C GLU A 57 -7.74 5.07 -0.65
N GLN A 58 -7.71 5.87 -1.72
CA GLN A 58 -8.19 5.45 -3.04
C GLN A 58 -7.46 4.20 -3.54
N THR A 59 -6.15 4.11 -3.31
CA THR A 59 -5.36 2.95 -3.72
C THR A 59 -5.65 1.73 -2.84
N ASN A 60 -5.88 1.92 -1.54
CA ASN A 60 -6.35 0.86 -0.64
C ASN A 60 -7.73 0.34 -1.08
N GLN A 61 -8.67 1.24 -1.41
CA GLN A 61 -9.99 0.86 -1.94
C GLN A 61 -9.86 0.04 -3.23
N LEU A 62 -8.98 0.45 -4.14
CA LEU A 62 -8.71 -0.30 -5.37
C LEU A 62 -8.14 -1.69 -5.05
N GLY A 63 -7.17 -1.77 -4.14
CA GLY A 63 -6.59 -3.04 -3.69
C GLY A 63 -7.63 -3.99 -3.06
N ARG A 64 -8.55 -3.46 -2.25
CA ARG A 64 -9.69 -4.21 -1.68
C ARG A 64 -10.66 -4.69 -2.77
N ALA A 65 -11.03 -3.81 -3.70
CA ALA A 65 -11.95 -4.13 -4.79
C ALA A 65 -11.40 -5.23 -5.70
N LEU A 66 -10.09 -5.20 -5.98
CA LEU A 66 -9.38 -6.22 -6.75
C LEU A 66 -9.03 -7.47 -5.93
N LYS A 67 -9.34 -7.49 -4.62
CA LYS A 67 -9.00 -8.56 -3.67
C LYS A 67 -7.54 -8.99 -3.78
N VAL A 68 -6.64 -8.01 -3.85
CA VAL A 68 -5.20 -8.26 -4.01
C VAL A 68 -4.66 -8.98 -2.78
N HIS A 69 -4.11 -10.17 -3.00
CA HIS A 69 -3.39 -10.92 -1.98
C HIS A 69 -1.90 -10.57 -2.04
N MET A 70 -1.48 -9.62 -1.20
CA MET A 70 -0.12 -9.08 -1.26
C MET A 70 1.01 -10.08 -0.98
N PRO A 71 0.82 -11.14 -0.14
CA PRO A 71 1.83 -12.20 0.02
C PRO A 71 2.17 -12.95 -1.28
N ASP A 72 1.35 -12.87 -2.33
CA ASP A 72 1.67 -13.47 -3.64
C ASP A 72 2.75 -12.68 -4.40
N TRP A 73 2.96 -11.41 -4.02
CA TRP A 73 3.83 -10.46 -4.73
C TRP A 73 5.01 -9.97 -3.89
N PHE A 74 4.94 -10.12 -2.57
CA PHE A 74 5.98 -9.68 -1.65
C PHE A 74 6.28 -10.75 -0.62
N ASP A 75 7.55 -11.13 -0.53
CA ASP A 75 8.07 -12.01 0.51
C ASP A 75 8.95 -11.22 1.48
N THR A 76 8.68 -11.38 2.79
CA THR A 76 9.40 -10.67 3.84
C THR A 76 10.69 -11.42 4.17
N THR A 77 11.81 -10.88 3.71
CA THR A 77 13.13 -11.47 3.91
C THR A 77 14.10 -10.48 4.55
N GLY A 78 15.26 -11.01 4.94
CA GLY A 78 16.39 -10.22 5.39
C GLY A 78 16.75 -9.08 4.43
N ASP A 79 16.82 -9.40 3.13
CA ASP A 79 17.16 -8.46 2.06
C ASP A 79 16.01 -7.53 1.66
N SER A 80 14.77 -8.03 1.61
CA SER A 80 13.64 -7.19 1.17
C SER A 80 13.19 -6.17 2.22
N TYR A 81 13.34 -6.48 3.51
CA TYR A 81 12.80 -5.64 4.58
C TYR A 81 13.75 -5.45 5.77
N PHE A 82 14.24 -6.52 6.41
CA PHE A 82 14.88 -6.39 7.73
C PHE A 82 16.21 -5.63 7.71
N LYS A 83 16.97 -5.65 6.60
CA LYS A 83 18.18 -4.82 6.45
C LYS A 83 17.87 -3.31 6.47
N HIS A 84 16.67 -2.92 6.03
CA HIS A 84 16.27 -1.52 5.84
C HIS A 84 15.61 -0.88 7.06
N VAL A 85 15.17 -1.67 8.04
CA VAL A 85 14.51 -1.15 9.25
C VAL A 85 15.44 -1.11 10.46
N ASN A 86 15.04 -0.42 11.53
CA ASN A 86 15.80 -0.39 12.77
C ASN A 86 15.57 -1.68 13.58
N ARG A 87 16.41 -1.93 14.59
CA ARG A 87 16.37 -3.17 15.37
C ARG A 87 15.06 -3.37 16.12
N THR A 88 14.51 -2.31 16.71
CA THR A 88 13.21 -2.35 17.42
C THR A 88 12.08 -2.76 16.48
N THR A 89 12.07 -2.29 15.24
CA THR A 89 11.09 -2.68 14.23
C THR A 89 11.25 -4.15 13.84
N ILE A 90 12.47 -4.68 13.76
CA ILE A 90 12.71 -6.12 13.52
C ILE A 90 12.08 -6.95 14.65
N GLU A 91 12.32 -6.58 15.91
CA GLU A 91 11.76 -7.29 17.08
C GLU A 91 10.22 -7.30 17.04
N LEU A 92 9.60 -6.14 16.83
CA LEU A 92 8.14 -6.01 16.75
C LEU A 92 7.54 -6.81 15.57
N SER A 93 8.24 -6.84 14.43
CA SER A 93 7.79 -7.57 13.24
C SER A 93 7.82 -9.08 13.48
N VAL A 94 8.83 -9.59 14.16
CA VAL A 94 8.94 -11.01 14.52
C VAL A 94 7.89 -11.40 15.56
N ALA A 95 7.63 -10.54 16.55
CA ALA A 95 6.57 -10.74 17.53
C ALA A 95 5.19 -10.85 16.87
N GLU A 96 4.92 -10.01 15.88
CA GLU A 96 3.67 -10.04 15.10
C GLU A 96 3.57 -11.29 14.21
N ALA A 97 4.69 -11.76 13.65
CA ALA A 97 4.72 -12.89 12.73
C ALA A 97 4.66 -14.27 13.43
N ARG A 98 5.29 -14.43 14.60
CA ARG A 98 5.49 -15.74 15.26
C ARG A 98 5.43 -15.66 16.80
N ALA A 99 4.40 -15.03 17.35
CA ALA A 99 4.19 -14.89 18.80
C ALA A 99 5.34 -14.19 19.56
N SER A 100 5.07 -13.69 20.77
CA SER A 100 6.02 -12.83 21.50
C SER A 100 7.34 -13.51 21.85
N ASP A 101 7.37 -14.82 22.10
CA ASP A 101 8.62 -15.48 22.55
C ASP A 101 9.71 -15.50 21.45
N ALA A 102 9.33 -15.38 20.18
CA ALA A 102 10.27 -15.34 19.06
C ALA A 102 11.10 -14.03 19.04
N GLU A 103 10.58 -12.94 19.60
CA GLU A 103 11.26 -11.64 19.65
C GLU A 103 12.50 -11.66 20.56
N LEU A 104 12.50 -12.53 21.58
CA LEU A 104 13.60 -12.69 22.52
C LEU A 104 14.88 -13.18 21.83
N SER A 105 14.72 -14.03 20.81
CA SER A 105 15.83 -14.53 19.99
C SER A 105 16.48 -13.41 19.17
N VAL A 106 15.67 -12.49 18.64
CA VAL A 106 16.17 -11.30 17.94
C VAL A 106 16.84 -10.34 18.92
N ARG A 107 16.24 -10.15 20.11
CA ARG A 107 16.78 -9.29 21.16
C ARG A 107 18.12 -9.78 21.70
N ALA A 108 18.34 -11.09 21.76
CA ALA A 108 19.60 -11.71 22.20
C ALA A 108 20.77 -11.52 21.21
N ALA A 109 20.50 -11.19 19.94
CA ALA A 109 21.56 -11.03 18.93
C ALA A 109 22.52 -9.88 19.28
N ALA A 110 23.83 -10.07 19.16
CA ALA A 110 24.77 -8.98 19.49
C ALA A 110 24.78 -7.88 18.42
N LYS A 111 24.51 -8.24 17.16
CA LYS A 111 24.62 -7.34 16.00
C LYS A 111 23.33 -7.28 15.20
N LYS A 112 23.09 -6.16 14.49
CA LYS A 112 21.93 -6.01 13.59
C LYS A 112 21.91 -7.08 12.49
N SER A 113 23.05 -7.41 11.90
CA SER A 113 23.15 -8.44 10.85
C SER A 113 22.70 -9.83 11.32
N GLU A 114 23.01 -10.16 12.57
CA GLU A 114 22.57 -11.38 13.22
C GLU A 114 21.06 -11.34 13.52
N ALA A 115 20.56 -10.23 14.05
CA ALA A 115 19.12 -10.00 14.24
C ALA A 115 18.32 -10.15 12.93
N VAL A 116 18.84 -9.63 11.81
CA VAL A 116 18.26 -9.80 10.47
C VAL A 116 18.20 -11.27 10.07
N THR A 117 19.26 -12.04 10.29
CA THR A 117 19.33 -13.47 9.92
C THR A 117 18.36 -14.30 10.76
N ILE A 118 18.23 -13.98 12.05
CA ILE A 118 17.29 -14.65 12.95
C ILE A 118 15.84 -14.32 12.54
N ALA A 119 15.55 -13.04 12.29
CA ALA A 119 14.22 -12.60 11.87
C ALA A 119 13.79 -13.22 10.54
N ASP A 120 14.69 -13.28 9.56
CA ASP A 120 14.47 -13.92 8.26
C ASP A 120 14.03 -15.38 8.41
N ARG A 121 14.74 -16.14 9.24
CA ARG A 121 14.39 -17.55 9.53
C ARG A 121 13.06 -17.71 10.27
N LEU A 122 12.75 -16.83 11.20
CA LEU A 122 11.52 -16.92 12.00
C LEU A 122 10.29 -16.55 11.16
N VAL A 123 10.42 -15.51 10.33
CA VAL A 123 9.32 -14.98 9.51
C VAL A 123 9.11 -15.81 8.25
N ALA A 124 10.13 -16.55 7.79
CA ALA A 124 10.01 -17.48 6.67
C ALA A 124 8.79 -18.42 6.83
N GLY A 125 7.97 -18.50 5.76
CA GLY A 125 6.78 -19.35 5.71
C GLY A 125 5.65 -18.96 6.65
N SER A 126 5.71 -17.80 7.31
CA SER A 126 4.58 -17.28 8.11
C SER A 126 3.51 -16.59 7.26
N GLY A 127 3.83 -16.19 6.02
CA GLY A 127 2.95 -15.36 5.19
C GLY A 127 2.81 -13.92 5.69
N TRP A 128 3.59 -13.54 6.71
CA TRP A 128 3.57 -12.21 7.28
C TRP A 128 4.18 -11.19 6.31
N ILE A 129 3.54 -10.02 6.22
CA ILE A 129 3.99 -8.88 5.43
C ILE A 129 4.03 -7.62 6.30
N PRO A 130 4.97 -6.68 6.07
CA PRO A 130 5.10 -5.48 6.89
C PRO A 130 3.97 -4.48 6.62
N ALA A 131 3.62 -3.68 7.63
CA ALA A 131 2.52 -2.72 7.57
C ALA A 131 2.51 -1.81 6.32
N PRO A 132 3.63 -1.25 5.83
CA PRO A 132 3.64 -0.40 4.63
C PRO A 132 3.26 -1.10 3.33
N VAL A 133 3.28 -2.44 3.32
CA VAL A 133 2.95 -3.27 2.16
C VAL A 133 1.51 -3.81 2.29
N ARG A 134 0.89 -3.71 3.47
CA ARG A 134 -0.48 -4.16 3.67
C ARG A 134 -1.46 -3.19 3.00
N ILE A 135 -2.50 -3.75 2.40
CA ILE A 135 -3.68 -2.99 2.00
C ILE A 135 -4.46 -2.75 3.29
N ALA A 136 -4.57 -1.49 3.72
CA ALA A 136 -5.33 -1.17 4.93
C ALA A 136 -6.75 -1.74 4.81
N CYS A 137 -7.29 -2.36 5.86
CA CYS A 137 -8.72 -2.70 5.88
C CYS A 137 -9.53 -1.40 5.97
N ALA A 138 -10.77 -1.39 5.46
CA ALA A 138 -11.61 -0.21 5.61
C ALA A 138 -11.86 -0.03 7.11
N GLU A 139 -11.31 1.02 7.69
CA GLU A 139 -11.73 1.48 9.00
C GLU A 139 -13.21 1.86 8.83
N THR A 140 -14.12 1.01 9.30
CA THR A 140 -15.50 1.44 9.55
C THR A 140 -15.39 2.70 10.39
N GLU A 141 -15.86 3.81 9.82
CA GLU A 141 -15.85 5.15 10.39
C GLU A 141 -16.14 5.07 11.89
N GLN A 142 -15.12 5.27 12.72
CA GLN A 142 -15.35 5.68 14.09
C GLN A 142 -15.98 7.07 13.99
N GLU A 143 -17.30 7.14 14.18
CA GLU A 143 -18.03 8.39 14.28
C GLU A 143 -17.29 9.34 15.24
N PRO A 144 -16.81 10.51 14.79
CA PRO A 144 -16.35 11.52 15.71
C PRO A 144 -17.59 12.00 16.48
N ARG A 145 -17.69 11.53 17.73
CA ARG A 145 -18.60 12.04 18.76
C ARG A 145 -18.48 13.56 18.74
N SER A 146 -19.46 14.22 18.14
CA SER A 146 -19.51 15.67 18.02
C SER A 146 -19.55 16.25 19.42
N GLU A 147 -18.42 16.77 19.90
CA GLU A 147 -18.38 17.70 21.02
C GLU A 147 -19.10 18.97 20.57
N SER A 148 -20.34 19.12 21.00
CA SER A 148 -21.11 20.34 20.87
C SER A 148 -20.42 21.45 21.66
N ILE A 149 -19.60 22.26 20.99
CA ILE A 149 -19.15 23.54 21.54
C ILE A 149 -20.36 24.47 21.50
N ALA A 150 -21.01 24.64 22.65
CA ALA A 150 -22.02 25.66 22.86
C ALA A 150 -21.41 27.04 22.57
N LYS A 151 -21.95 27.74 21.57
CA LYS A 151 -21.71 29.17 21.36
C LYS A 151 -22.35 29.94 22.52
N ASP A 152 -21.54 30.45 23.45
CA ASP A 152 -21.95 31.60 24.29
C ASP A 152 -21.65 32.87 23.48
N GLU A 153 -22.61 33.31 22.67
CA GLU A 153 -22.59 34.64 22.06
C GLU A 153 -22.91 35.67 23.14
N ARG A 154 -21.87 36.35 23.65
CA ARG A 154 -22.04 37.56 24.46
C ARG A 154 -21.24 38.71 23.83
N PHE A 155 -21.90 39.46 22.96
CA PHE A 155 -21.37 40.71 22.39
C PHE A 155 -21.40 41.82 23.45
N PRO A 156 -20.32 42.59 23.67
CA PRO A 156 -20.38 43.82 24.46
C PRO A 156 -20.98 44.95 23.62
N GLN A 157 -22.05 45.54 24.13
CA GLN A 157 -22.74 46.70 23.54
C GLN A 157 -21.98 47.97 23.94
N ALA A 158 -21.41 48.70 22.97
CA ALA A 158 -20.86 50.04 23.20
C ALA A 158 -22.03 51.03 23.31
N ALA A 159 -22.12 51.72 24.45
CA ALA A 159 -23.03 52.84 24.66
C ALA A 159 -22.40 54.15 24.14
N GLU A 160 -23.28 55.07 23.75
CA GLU A 160 -23.04 56.44 23.30
C GLU A 160 -22.11 57.28 24.20
#